data_AF-A0A131Z9N0-F1
#
_entry.id   AF-A0A131Z9N0-F1
#
_cell.length_a   1.000
_cell.length_b   1.000
_cell.length_c   1.000
_cell.angle_alpha   90.00
_cell.angle_beta   90.00
_cell.angle_gamma   90.00
#
_symmetry.space_group_name_H-M   'P 1'
#
loop_
_entity.id
_entity.type
_entity.pdbx_description
1 polymer ?
#
loop_
_entity_poly.entity_id
_entity_poly.type
_entity_poly.pdbx_seq_one_letter_code
_entity_poly.pdbx_strand_id
1 'polypeptide(L)'
;GLVVIAAATWCEGEAAQTESQNIFYKFFANNTIVWLTEGSTTPDNCSWYNATNLTEAGVEFDTGYKNLDNQCGESTRSFNFGENDTMFSISAEVGFANFYSMVYSNVTCAVVRGVLWDQRNENKSKSCEATDAEQLPWFPTESCCYANDTNQIKNSTTGKWFESVSILEPGQYYCSDIGYTIYVNESVKDTVPKECIDKYEELKGGEK
;
A
#
# COMPACT_ATOMS: atom_id res chain seq x y z
N GLY A 1 4.15 -17.58 -16.38
CA GLY A 1 4.17 -17.20 -14.96
C GLY A 1 4.71 -15.81 -14.90
N LEU A 2 3.97 -14.87 -14.31
CA LEU A 2 4.52 -13.54 -14.03
C LEU A 2 5.66 -13.69 -13.03
N VAL A 3 6.87 -13.80 -13.56
CA VAL A 3 8.13 -13.48 -12.89
C VAL A 3 8.17 -11.96 -12.75
N VAL A 4 7.21 -11.38 -12.03
CA VAL A 4 7.13 -9.92 -11.81
C VAL A 4 7.31 -9.56 -10.34
N ILE A 5 7.44 -10.57 -9.47
CA ILE A 5 7.79 -10.38 -8.05
C ILE A 5 9.18 -10.97 -7.73
N ALA A 6 9.85 -11.63 -8.68
CA ALA A 6 11.08 -12.40 -8.40
C ALA A 6 12.41 -11.69 -8.75
N ALA A 7 12.40 -10.39 -9.03
CA ALA A 7 13.64 -9.64 -9.33
C ALA A 7 13.83 -8.43 -8.40
N ALA A 8 13.52 -8.59 -7.11
CA ALA A 8 14.31 -7.89 -6.09
C ALA A 8 15.39 -8.89 -5.66
N THR A 9 16.52 -8.92 -6.37
CA THR A 9 17.70 -9.64 -5.91
C THR A 9 18.25 -8.90 -4.71
N TRP A 10 17.94 -9.40 -3.52
CA TRP A 10 18.51 -9.00 -2.26
C TRP A 10 20.00 -9.36 -2.28
N CYS A 11 20.88 -8.38 -2.45
CA CYS A 11 22.29 -8.56 -2.12
C CYS A 11 22.38 -8.68 -0.60
N GLU A 12 22.58 -9.91 -0.09
CA GLU A 12 23.09 -10.14 1.26
C GLU A 12 24.53 -9.59 1.32
N GLY A 13 24.67 -8.36 1.82
CA GLY A 13 25.93 -7.71 2.13
C GLY A 13 25.96 -7.34 3.61
N GLU A 14 27.06 -7.68 4.27
CA GLU A 14 27.29 -7.60 5.71
C GLU A 14 26.96 -6.24 6.36
N ALA A 15 26.43 -6.31 7.58
CA ALA A 15 25.91 -5.19 8.37
C ALA A 15 26.97 -4.11 8.69
N ALA A 16 26.78 -2.95 8.09
CA ALA A 16 27.09 -1.67 8.71
C ALA A 16 25.75 -0.99 9.00
N GLN A 17 25.43 -0.78 10.29
CA GLN A 17 24.26 0.01 10.72
C GLN A 17 24.28 1.36 10.01
N THR A 18 23.49 1.48 8.97
CA THR A 18 23.37 2.69 8.17
C THR A 18 21.90 3.03 8.27
N GLU A 19 21.56 4.06 9.06
CA GLU A 19 20.19 4.54 9.17
C GLU A 19 19.55 4.56 7.77
N SER A 20 18.46 3.80 7.62
CA SER A 20 17.81 3.64 6.33
C SER A 20 17.46 5.03 5.79
N GLN A 21 17.89 5.29 4.55
CA GLN A 21 17.64 6.58 3.93
C GLN A 21 16.18 6.78 3.55
N ASN A 22 15.38 5.71 3.56
CA ASN A 22 13.97 5.71 3.19
C ASN A 22 13.16 6.65 4.11
N ILE A 23 12.39 7.55 3.50
CA ILE A 23 11.60 8.54 4.23
C ILE A 23 10.54 7.93 5.15
N PHE A 24 9.97 6.76 4.80
CA PHE A 24 9.03 6.07 5.68
C PHE A 24 9.72 5.61 6.95
N TYR A 25 10.94 5.06 6.85
CA TYR A 25 11.72 4.67 8.03
C TYR A 25 11.93 5.87 8.96
N LYS A 26 12.41 7.00 8.41
CA LYS A 26 12.65 8.23 9.17
C LYS A 26 11.37 8.80 9.79
N PHE A 27 10.25 8.71 9.09
CA PHE A 27 8.96 9.18 9.58
C PHE A 27 8.47 8.32 10.74
N PHE A 28 8.45 6.99 10.60
CA PHE A 28 7.96 6.08 11.64
C PHE A 28 8.91 5.97 12.85
N ALA A 29 10.21 6.21 12.66
CA ALA A 29 11.15 6.32 13.77
C ALA A 29 10.80 7.48 14.73
N ASN A 30 10.18 8.54 14.22
CA ASN A 30 9.73 9.69 15.02
C ASN A 30 8.23 9.65 15.35
N ASN A 31 7.46 8.82 14.65
CA ASN A 31 6.00 8.74 14.72
C ASN A 31 5.57 7.28 14.85
N THR A 32 5.76 6.70 16.03
CA THR A 32 5.44 5.27 16.28
C THR A 32 3.96 4.98 16.06
N ILE A 33 3.07 5.88 16.51
CA ILE A 33 1.63 5.80 16.28
C ILE A 33 1.22 6.91 15.33
N VAL A 34 0.56 6.54 14.24
CA VAL A 34 -0.01 7.48 13.27
C VAL A 34 -1.48 7.16 13.02
N TRP A 35 -2.27 8.22 12.89
CA TRP A 35 -3.68 8.16 12.52
C TRP A 35 -3.83 8.38 11.03
N LEU A 36 -4.77 7.67 10.44
CA LEU A 36 -5.05 7.76 9.01
C LEU A 36 -6.21 8.72 8.81
N THR A 37 -6.02 9.75 7.99
CA THR A 37 -7.08 10.72 7.67
C THR A 37 -7.25 10.92 6.17
N GLU A 38 -8.46 11.30 5.76
CA GLU A 38 -8.78 11.73 4.41
C GLU A 38 -9.12 13.22 4.45
N GLY A 39 -8.18 14.05 4.01
CA GLY A 39 -8.27 15.50 4.18
C GLY A 39 -8.32 15.89 5.66
N SER A 40 -9.23 16.80 6.02
CA SER A 40 -9.40 17.26 7.41
C SER A 40 -10.15 16.29 8.32
N THR A 41 -10.64 15.16 7.79
CA THR A 41 -11.51 14.24 8.53
C THR A 41 -10.76 12.97 8.87
N THR A 42 -10.62 12.67 10.17
CA THR A 42 -10.27 11.32 10.63
C THR A 42 -11.52 10.45 10.46
N PRO A 43 -11.52 9.44 9.58
CA PRO A 43 -12.72 8.68 9.20
C PRO A 43 -13.41 8.03 10.41
N ASP A 44 -12.60 7.63 11.41
CA ASP A 44 -13.06 7.12 12.70
C ASP A 44 -11.94 7.11 13.76
N ASN A 45 -12.29 6.70 14.97
CA ASN A 45 -11.35 6.49 16.08
C ASN A 45 -10.68 5.10 16.09
N CYS A 46 -10.78 4.34 14.99
CA CYS A 46 -10.14 3.04 14.85
C CYS A 46 -9.05 3.03 13.77
N SER A 47 -8.91 4.06 12.94
CA SER A 47 -8.00 4.06 11.78
C SER A 47 -6.61 4.59 12.16
N TRP A 48 -5.74 3.69 12.57
CA TRP A 48 -4.37 4.00 12.99
C TRP A 48 -3.39 2.87 12.64
N TYR A 49 -2.11 3.23 12.57
CA TYR A 49 -0.98 2.31 12.52
C TYR A 49 -0.06 2.56 13.72
N ASN A 50 0.35 1.47 14.38
CA ASN A 50 1.33 1.48 15.46
C ASN A 50 2.54 0.63 15.05
N ALA A 51 3.69 1.27 14.80
CA ALA A 51 4.91 0.59 14.38
C ALA A 51 5.46 -0.27 15.51
N THR A 52 5.35 -1.59 15.39
CA THR A 52 5.78 -2.55 16.42
C THR A 52 7.19 -3.06 16.18
N ASN A 53 7.62 -3.15 14.92
CA ASN A 53 8.96 -3.59 14.53
C ASN A 53 9.44 -2.78 13.33
N LEU A 54 10.35 -1.82 13.56
CA LEU A 54 10.93 -0.98 12.53
C LEU A 54 12.39 -1.35 12.30
N THR A 55 12.73 -1.73 11.07
CA THR A 55 14.09 -2.12 10.67
C THR A 55 14.50 -1.35 9.41
N GLU A 56 15.78 -1.41 9.02
CA GLU A 56 16.24 -0.74 7.80
C GLU A 56 15.54 -1.25 6.53
N ALA A 57 15.05 -2.51 6.56
CA ALA A 57 14.42 -3.18 5.42
C ALA A 57 12.89 -3.05 5.37
N GLY A 58 12.23 -2.69 6.48
CA GLY A 58 10.78 -2.65 6.54
C GLY A 58 10.20 -2.35 7.91
N VAL A 59 8.88 -2.39 7.98
CA VAL A 59 8.10 -2.09 9.19
C VAL A 59 6.95 -3.06 9.35
N GLU A 60 6.71 -3.49 10.59
CA GLU A 60 5.49 -4.14 11.04
C GLU A 60 4.64 -3.15 11.82
N PHE A 61 3.34 -3.20 11.57
CA PHE A 61 2.33 -2.40 12.25
C PHE A 61 1.30 -3.30 12.90
N ASP A 62 0.88 -2.95 14.11
CA ASP A 62 -0.50 -3.20 14.51
C ASP A 62 -1.37 -2.12 13.88
N THR A 63 -2.48 -2.53 13.27
CA THR A 63 -3.38 -1.64 12.55
C THR A 63 -4.77 -1.71 13.14
N GLY A 64 -5.32 -0.58 13.53
CA GLY A 64 -6.71 -0.49 13.94
C GLY A 64 -7.65 -0.43 12.71
N TYR A 65 -8.82 -1.04 12.84
CA TYR A 65 -9.91 -0.93 11.86
C TYR A 65 -11.27 -1.14 12.53
N LYS A 66 -12.35 -0.69 11.89
CA LYS A 66 -13.72 -1.06 12.32
C LYS A 66 -14.08 -2.47 11.83
N ASN A 67 -14.41 -3.35 12.75
CA ASN A 67 -14.94 -4.68 12.42
C ASN A 67 -16.43 -4.60 12.01
N LEU A 68 -17.02 -5.75 11.64
CA LEU A 68 -18.41 -5.84 11.20
C LEU A 68 -19.43 -5.40 12.27
N ASP A 69 -19.04 -5.42 13.55
CA ASP A 69 -19.86 -4.97 14.68
C ASP A 69 -19.63 -3.49 15.03
N ASN A 70 -18.95 -2.73 14.16
CA ASN A 70 -18.55 -1.34 14.38
C ASN A 70 -17.66 -1.11 15.62
N GLN A 71 -16.97 -2.15 16.10
CA GLN A 71 -15.98 -2.04 17.17
C GLN A 71 -14.59 -1.89 16.58
N CYS A 72 -13.67 -1.24 17.30
CA CYS A 72 -12.27 -1.23 16.89
C CYS A 72 -11.68 -2.63 17.06
N GLY A 73 -11.31 -3.25 15.94
CA GLY A 73 -10.46 -4.42 15.87
C GLY A 73 -9.02 -4.04 15.56
N GLU A 74 -8.14 -5.04 15.63
CA GLU A 74 -6.71 -4.89 15.40
C GLU A 74 -6.21 -6.05 14.53
N SER A 75 -5.30 -5.76 13.61
CA SER A 75 -4.60 -6.77 12.80
C SER A 75 -3.16 -6.35 12.59
N THR A 76 -2.26 -7.31 12.46
CA THR A 76 -0.87 -7.04 12.14
C THR A 76 -0.66 -6.95 10.62
N ARG A 77 0.11 -5.97 10.16
CA ARG A 77 0.51 -5.81 8.75
C ARG A 77 2.00 -5.53 8.65
N SER A 78 2.66 -6.15 7.68
CA SER A 78 4.08 -5.92 7.41
C SER A 78 4.28 -5.33 6.03
N PHE A 79 5.24 -4.41 5.93
CA PHE A 79 5.65 -3.76 4.70
C PHE A 79 7.17 -3.74 4.58
N ASN A 80 7.67 -3.89 3.36
CA ASN A 80 9.09 -3.70 3.04
C ASN A 80 9.31 -2.29 2.51
N PHE A 81 10.49 -1.74 2.79
CA PHE A 81 10.94 -0.49 2.18
C PHE A 81 11.55 -0.79 0.80
N GLY A 82 11.18 0.03 -0.18
CA GLY A 82 11.69 -0.02 -1.54
C GLY A 82 12.58 1.17 -1.87
N GLU A 83 13.07 1.18 -3.11
CA GLU A 83 13.77 2.33 -3.68
C GLU A 83 12.85 3.55 -3.80
N ASN A 84 13.44 4.73 -4.00
CA ASN A 84 12.73 6.00 -4.22
C ASN A 84 11.69 6.31 -3.13
N ASP A 85 12.05 6.05 -1.86
CA ASP A 85 11.21 6.40 -0.72
C ASP A 85 9.82 5.75 -0.76
N THR A 86 9.78 4.48 -1.20
CA THR A 86 8.55 3.69 -1.31
C THR A 86 8.46 2.63 -0.21
N MET A 87 7.24 2.16 0.02
CA MET A 87 6.94 1.06 0.93
C MET A 87 5.90 0.14 0.27
N PHE A 88 6.02 -1.18 0.42
CA PHE A 88 5.12 -2.11 -0.24
C PHE A 88 4.87 -3.40 0.55
N SER A 89 3.73 -4.01 0.29
CA SER A 89 3.34 -5.33 0.81
C SER A 89 2.72 -6.13 -0.31
N ILE A 90 3.30 -7.29 -0.60
CA ILE A 90 2.88 -8.15 -1.70
C ILE A 90 2.52 -9.51 -1.12
N SER A 91 1.27 -9.93 -1.31
CA SER A 91 0.87 -11.29 -1.04
C SER A 91 0.59 -12.01 -2.35
N ALA A 92 1.57 -12.79 -2.77
CA ALA A 92 1.44 -13.65 -3.95
C ALA A 92 0.33 -14.70 -3.75
N GLU A 93 0.08 -15.16 -2.51
CA GLU A 93 -0.90 -16.21 -2.22
C GLU A 93 -2.35 -15.75 -2.39
N VAL A 94 -2.66 -14.52 -1.96
CA VAL A 94 -4.03 -13.97 -2.13
C VAL A 94 -4.15 -13.07 -3.35
N GLY A 95 -3.04 -12.73 -4.00
CA GLY A 95 -3.03 -11.94 -5.23
C GLY A 95 -3.37 -10.48 -4.98
N PHE A 96 -2.86 -9.91 -3.89
CA PHE A 96 -2.98 -8.49 -3.57
C PHE A 96 -1.60 -7.88 -3.40
N ALA A 97 -1.43 -6.65 -3.85
CA ALA A 97 -0.24 -5.86 -3.59
C ALA A 97 -0.62 -4.43 -3.22
N ASN A 98 0.03 -3.88 -2.20
CA ASN A 98 -0.13 -2.50 -1.78
C ASN A 98 1.21 -1.80 -1.96
N PHE A 99 1.21 -0.66 -2.65
CA PHE A 99 2.38 0.18 -2.84
C PHE A 99 2.09 1.58 -2.30
N TYR A 100 3.06 2.16 -1.61
CA TYR A 100 2.95 3.47 -0.99
C TYR A 100 4.16 4.32 -1.34
N SER A 101 3.91 5.59 -1.65
CA SER A 101 4.93 6.62 -1.83
C SER A 101 4.57 7.84 -1.01
N MET A 102 5.52 8.35 -0.25
CA MET A 102 5.33 9.56 0.55
C MET A 102 5.56 10.78 -0.34
N VAL A 103 4.48 11.47 -0.69
CA VAL A 103 4.50 12.60 -1.63
C VAL A 103 4.71 13.95 -0.93
N TYR A 104 4.53 13.97 0.38
CA TYR A 104 4.84 15.09 1.26
C TYR A 104 5.03 14.57 2.68
N SER A 105 5.96 15.17 3.43
CA SER A 105 6.04 14.96 4.87
C SER A 105 6.69 16.11 5.61
N ASN A 106 6.32 16.21 6.86
CA ASN A 106 6.99 17.00 7.87
C ASN A 106 7.11 16.14 9.15
N VAL A 107 7.43 16.78 10.28
CA VAL A 107 7.63 16.08 11.56
C VAL A 107 6.34 15.39 12.05
N THR A 108 5.18 16.00 11.84
CA THR A 108 3.91 15.63 12.47
C THR A 108 2.89 15.02 11.52
N CYS A 109 3.07 15.13 10.21
CA CYS A 109 2.17 14.57 9.22
C CYS A 109 2.89 14.22 7.92
N ALA A 110 2.31 13.29 7.17
CA ALA A 110 2.73 12.93 5.83
C ALA A 110 1.51 12.73 4.94
N VAL A 111 1.61 13.10 3.66
CA VAL A 111 0.64 12.71 2.64
C VAL A 111 1.24 11.56 1.86
N VAL A 112 0.49 10.47 1.78
CA VAL A 112 0.92 9.21 1.19
C VAL A 112 0.00 8.87 0.04
N ARG A 113 0.60 8.58 -1.11
CA ARG A 113 -0.07 8.01 -2.27
C ARG A 113 -0.04 6.49 -2.13
N GLY A 114 -1.21 5.87 -2.11
CA GLY A 114 -1.39 4.43 -2.11
C GLY A 114 -1.85 3.92 -3.47
N VAL A 115 -1.35 2.76 -3.87
CA VAL A 115 -1.85 1.98 -5.00
C VAL A 115 -2.13 0.56 -4.51
N LEU A 116 -3.39 0.18 -4.52
CA LEU A 116 -3.81 -1.19 -4.31
C LEU A 116 -3.90 -1.87 -5.66
N TRP A 117 -3.25 -3.01 -5.80
CA TRP A 117 -3.48 -3.95 -6.88
C TRP A 117 -4.20 -5.19 -6.37
N ASP A 118 -5.30 -5.56 -7.00
CA ASP A 118 -6.11 -6.71 -6.61
C ASP A 118 -6.77 -7.41 -7.81
N GLN A 119 -7.15 -8.68 -7.62
CA GLN A 119 -7.88 -9.44 -8.65
C GLN A 119 -9.38 -9.16 -8.57
N ARG A 120 -9.98 -8.81 -9.71
CA ARG A 120 -11.41 -8.47 -9.84
C ARG A 120 -12.05 -9.17 -11.04
N ASN A 121 -13.36 -9.42 -10.93
CA ASN A 121 -14.18 -9.98 -12.01
C ASN A 121 -14.70 -8.93 -12.99
N GLU A 122 -14.69 -7.65 -12.61
CA GLU A 122 -15.27 -6.57 -13.41
C GLU A 122 -14.19 -5.75 -14.13
N ASN A 123 -14.36 -5.53 -15.43
CA ASN A 123 -13.52 -4.65 -16.24
C ASN A 123 -14.10 -3.23 -16.29
N LYS A 124 -14.12 -2.52 -15.16
CA LYS A 124 -14.63 -1.13 -15.12
C LYS A 124 -13.58 -0.08 -15.48
N SER A 125 -12.31 -0.44 -15.57
CA SER A 125 -11.20 0.49 -15.82
C SER A 125 -10.58 0.30 -17.21
N LYS A 126 -9.86 1.32 -17.69
CA LYS A 126 -9.10 1.24 -18.95
C LYS A 126 -8.01 0.16 -18.84
N SER A 127 -7.59 -0.39 -19.98
CA SER A 127 -6.44 -1.29 -20.00
C SER A 127 -5.19 -0.52 -19.57
N CYS A 128 -4.37 -1.12 -18.70
CA CYS A 128 -3.08 -0.53 -18.35
C CYS A 128 -2.21 -0.40 -19.60
N GLU A 129 -1.55 0.75 -19.79
CA GLU A 129 -0.50 0.88 -20.79
C GLU A 129 0.68 0.03 -20.32
N ALA A 130 0.93 -1.09 -21.01
CA ALA A 130 2.13 -1.88 -20.75
C ALA A 130 3.35 -1.05 -21.17
N THR A 131 4.30 -0.89 -20.26
CA THR A 131 5.63 -0.42 -20.65
C THR A 131 6.31 -1.50 -21.50
N ASP A 132 7.30 -1.11 -22.31
CA ASP A 132 8.01 -1.96 -23.30
C ASP A 132 8.63 -3.27 -22.73
N ALA A 133 8.50 -3.54 -21.43
CA ALA A 133 9.07 -4.66 -20.70
C ALA A 133 8.04 -5.61 -20.02
N GLU A 134 6.76 -5.61 -20.41
CA GLU A 134 5.72 -6.52 -19.85
C GLU A 134 5.48 -6.38 -18.32
N GLN A 135 6.09 -5.39 -17.66
CA GLN A 135 5.90 -5.13 -16.23
C GLN A 135 4.82 -4.08 -16.00
N LEU A 136 3.89 -4.40 -15.10
CA LEU A 136 2.89 -3.44 -14.63
C LEU A 136 3.59 -2.35 -13.79
N PRO A 137 3.25 -1.07 -14.00
CA PRO A 137 3.81 0.00 -13.20
C PRO A 137 3.36 -0.18 -11.75
N TRP A 138 4.29 -0.10 -10.78
CA TRP A 138 3.93 -0.13 -9.36
C TRP A 138 3.04 1.07 -8.97
N PHE A 139 3.25 2.19 -9.66
CA PHE A 139 2.57 3.46 -9.47
C PHE A 139 1.97 3.97 -10.79
N PRO A 140 0.89 3.34 -11.32
CA PRO A 140 0.22 3.85 -12.52
C PRO A 140 -0.28 5.28 -12.30
N THR A 141 -0.40 6.09 -13.35
CA THR A 141 -0.91 7.47 -13.25
C THR A 141 -2.43 7.54 -13.14
N GLU A 142 -3.14 6.57 -13.69
CA GLU A 142 -4.60 6.40 -13.59
C GLU A 142 -4.95 4.95 -13.23
N SER A 143 -6.10 4.75 -12.56
CA SER A 143 -6.58 3.40 -12.26
C SER A 143 -6.81 2.61 -13.55
N CYS A 144 -6.21 1.44 -13.65
CA CYS A 144 -6.27 0.60 -14.83
C CYS A 144 -6.41 -0.88 -14.47
N CYS A 145 -6.78 -1.70 -15.45
CA CYS A 145 -6.86 -3.15 -15.31
C CYS A 145 -6.01 -3.84 -16.37
N TYR A 146 -5.40 -4.96 -15.98
CA TYR A 146 -4.74 -5.88 -16.89
C TYR A 146 -5.55 -7.17 -16.98
N ALA A 147 -5.87 -7.61 -18.20
CA ALA A 147 -6.54 -8.88 -18.42
C ALA A 147 -5.57 -10.03 -18.10
N ASN A 148 -5.87 -10.78 -17.06
CA ASN A 148 -5.04 -11.90 -16.64
C ASN A 148 -5.44 -13.14 -17.44
N ASP A 149 -4.49 -13.76 -18.15
CA ASP A 149 -4.81 -14.97 -18.90
C ASP A 149 -5.05 -16.13 -17.91
N THR A 150 -6.32 -16.50 -17.77
CA THR A 150 -6.86 -17.45 -16.79
C THR A 150 -6.06 -18.75 -16.58
N ASN A 151 -5.20 -19.17 -17.52
CA ASN A 151 -4.38 -20.37 -17.41
C ASN A 151 -3.15 -20.24 -16.48
N GLN A 152 -2.62 -19.03 -16.26
CA GLN A 152 -1.44 -18.85 -15.40
C GLN A 152 -1.81 -18.79 -13.91
N ILE A 153 -2.90 -18.11 -13.53
CA ILE A 153 -3.37 -18.07 -12.14
C ILE A 153 -3.87 -19.43 -11.68
N LYS A 154 -4.67 -20.14 -12.50
CA LYS A 154 -5.16 -21.49 -12.14
C LYS A 154 -4.04 -22.44 -11.72
N ASN A 155 -2.85 -22.27 -12.31
CA ASN A 155 -1.68 -23.09 -12.01
C ASN A 155 -0.77 -22.50 -10.90
N SER A 156 -0.99 -21.26 -10.46
CA SER A 156 -0.24 -20.63 -9.37
C SER A 156 -0.74 -21.06 -7.98
N THR A 157 0.05 -20.80 -6.95
CA THR A 157 -0.36 -21.00 -5.55
C THR A 157 -1.64 -20.23 -5.23
N THR A 158 -1.79 -19.04 -5.80
CA THR A 158 -2.98 -18.18 -5.70
C THR A 158 -4.24 -18.83 -6.25
N GLY A 159 -4.21 -19.34 -7.49
CA GLY A 159 -5.38 -19.97 -8.09
C GLY A 159 -5.77 -21.24 -7.36
N LYS A 160 -4.78 -22.03 -6.89
CA LYS A 160 -5.04 -23.21 -6.06
C LYS A 160 -5.69 -22.85 -4.72
N TRP A 161 -5.29 -21.73 -4.10
CA TRP A 161 -5.92 -21.23 -2.88
C TRP A 161 -7.38 -20.82 -3.14
N PHE A 162 -7.65 -20.01 -4.18
CA PHE A 162 -9.01 -19.62 -4.58
C PHE A 162 -9.92 -20.82 -4.90
N GLU A 163 -9.41 -21.82 -5.62
CA GLU A 163 -10.13 -23.09 -5.86
C GLU A 163 -10.42 -23.82 -4.54
N SER A 164 -9.46 -23.87 -3.62
CA SER A 164 -9.61 -24.58 -2.34
C SER A 164 -10.64 -23.96 -1.41
N VAL A 165 -10.82 -22.64 -1.45
CA VAL A 165 -11.81 -21.94 -0.61
C VAL A 165 -13.20 -21.87 -1.24
N SER A 166 -13.38 -22.28 -2.51
CA SER A 166 -14.70 -22.42 -3.20
C SER A 166 -15.62 -21.19 -3.18
N ILE A 167 -15.11 -20.01 -2.81
CA ILE A 167 -15.93 -18.80 -2.61
C ILE A 167 -15.73 -17.79 -3.75
N LEU A 168 -14.63 -17.85 -4.51
CA LEU A 168 -14.33 -16.91 -5.58
C LEU A 168 -13.54 -17.60 -6.72
N GLU A 169 -14.05 -17.54 -7.95
CA GLU A 169 -13.20 -17.76 -9.13
C GLU A 169 -12.17 -16.63 -9.18
N PRO A 170 -10.88 -16.91 -9.51
CA PRO A 170 -9.88 -15.87 -9.61
C PRO A 170 -10.32 -14.82 -10.64
N GLY A 171 -10.24 -13.55 -10.24
CA GLY A 171 -10.63 -12.43 -11.07
C GLY A 171 -9.94 -12.45 -12.42
N GLN A 172 -10.71 -12.25 -13.49
CA GLN A 172 -10.16 -12.19 -14.85
C GLN A 172 -9.27 -10.98 -15.09
N TYR A 173 -9.28 -10.01 -14.17
CA TYR A 173 -8.53 -8.77 -14.27
C TYR A 173 -7.73 -8.51 -13.00
N TYR A 174 -6.50 -8.03 -13.16
CA TYR A 174 -5.70 -7.47 -12.08
C TYR A 174 -5.73 -5.96 -12.20
N CYS A 175 -6.35 -5.29 -11.24
CA CYS A 175 -6.71 -3.89 -11.34
C CYS A 175 -5.99 -3.07 -10.27
N SER A 176 -5.66 -1.82 -10.61
CA SER A 176 -5.11 -0.85 -9.68
C SER A 176 -6.16 0.14 -9.22
N ASP A 177 -6.21 0.42 -7.93
CA ASP A 177 -6.91 1.57 -7.35
C ASP A 177 -5.90 2.51 -6.72
N ILE A 178 -5.94 3.78 -7.13
CA ILE A 178 -5.09 4.85 -6.60
C ILE A 178 -5.88 5.61 -5.53
N GLY A 179 -5.23 5.91 -4.42
CA GLY A 179 -5.78 6.75 -3.38
C GLY A 179 -4.71 7.56 -2.66
N TYR A 180 -5.14 8.54 -1.87
CA TYR A 180 -4.26 9.29 -0.98
C TYR A 180 -4.77 9.16 0.45
N THR A 181 -3.84 9.19 1.39
CA THR A 181 -4.14 9.17 2.82
C THR A 181 -3.15 10.09 3.51
N ILE A 182 -3.58 10.78 4.56
CA ILE A 182 -2.70 11.55 5.42
C ILE A 182 -2.38 10.70 6.64
N TYR A 183 -1.09 10.55 6.94
CA TYR A 183 -0.62 9.99 8.21
C TYR A 183 -0.38 11.14 9.17
N VAL A 184 -0.98 11.09 10.34
CA VAL A 184 -0.96 12.18 11.31
C VAL A 184 -0.45 11.65 12.64
N ASN A 185 0.55 12.29 13.22
CA ASN A 185 1.08 11.91 14.52
C ASN A 185 -0.03 11.97 15.59
N GLU A 186 0.03 11.05 16.56
CA GLU A 186 -0.84 11.00 17.75
C GLU A 186 -1.13 12.38 18.38
N SER A 187 -0.11 13.23 18.54
CA SER A 187 -0.21 14.54 19.18
C SER A 187 -1.07 15.57 18.43
N VAL A 188 -1.31 15.38 17.13
CA VAL A 188 -2.09 16.30 16.30
C VAL A 188 -3.24 15.59 15.56
N LYS A 189 -3.62 14.37 15.98
CA LYS A 189 -4.68 13.57 15.35
C LYS A 189 -6.04 14.25 15.30
N ASP A 190 -6.33 15.11 16.27
CA ASP A 190 -7.60 15.86 16.35
C ASP A 190 -7.54 17.17 15.55
N THR A 191 -6.38 17.54 15.01
CA THR A 191 -6.17 18.79 14.28
C THR A 191 -5.13 18.59 13.19
N VAL A 192 -5.55 17.93 12.10
CA VAL A 192 -4.68 17.64 10.95
C VAL A 192 -4.00 18.93 10.46
N PRO A 193 -2.66 18.98 10.35
CA PRO A 193 -1.96 20.18 9.91
C PRO A 193 -2.44 20.67 8.55
N LYS A 194 -2.65 21.99 8.43
CA LYS A 194 -3.22 22.62 7.24
C LYS A 194 -2.40 22.33 5.98
N GLU A 195 -1.08 22.32 6.06
CA GLU A 195 -0.20 21.95 4.94
C GLU A 195 -0.47 20.55 4.37
N CYS A 196 -0.75 19.56 5.23
CA CYS A 196 -1.06 18.20 4.78
C CYS A 196 -2.45 18.13 4.14
N ILE A 197 -3.43 18.87 4.66
CA ILE A 197 -4.76 19.00 4.05
C ILE A 197 -4.63 19.65 2.67
N ASP A 198 -3.96 20.81 2.60
CA ASP A 198 -3.81 21.57 1.35
C ASP A 198 -3.10 20.70 0.30
N LYS A 199 -2.07 19.94 0.67
CA LYS A 199 -1.37 19.02 -0.25
C LYS A 199 -2.22 17.82 -0.66
N TYR A 200 -3.00 17.24 0.24
CA TYR A 200 -3.94 16.15 -0.08
C TYR A 200 -4.99 16.61 -1.09
N GLU A 201 -5.59 17.78 -0.88
CA GLU A 201 -6.62 18.33 -1.79
C GLU A 201 -6.05 18.73 -3.15
N GLU A 202 -4.81 19.26 -3.20
CA GLU A 202 -4.09 19.52 -4.45
C GLU A 202 -3.99 18.26 -5.32
N LEU A 203 -3.58 17.13 -4.71
CA LEU A 203 -3.37 15.87 -5.40
C LEU A 203 -4.70 15.21 -5.81
N LYS A 204 -5.67 15.18 -4.90
CA LYS A 204 -7.01 14.62 -5.16
C LYS A 204 -7.77 15.42 -6.22
N GLY A 205 -7.63 16.75 -6.23
CA GLY A 205 -8.28 17.64 -7.19
C GLY A 205 -7.67 17.62 -8.59
N GLY A 206 -6.45 17.11 -8.73
CA GLY A 206 -5.72 16.95 -9.99
C GLY A 206 -6.10 15.70 -10.80
N GLU A 207 -6.86 14.75 -10.23
CA GLU A 207 -7.29 13.50 -10.89
C GLU A 207 -8.59 13.64 -11.70
N LYS A 208 -8.82 14.79 -12.35
CA LYS A 208 -10.00 15.03 -13.22
C LYS A 208 -9.77 14.72 -14.68
#